data_AF-A0A9D0IBU7-F1
#
_entry.id   AF-A0A9D0IBU7-F1
#
_cell.length_a   1.000
_cell.length_b   1.000
_cell.length_c   1.000
_cell.angle_alpha   90.00
_cell.angle_beta   90.00
_cell.angle_gamma   90.00
#
_symmetry.space_group_name_H-M   'P 1'
#
loop_
_entity.id
_entity.type
_entity.pdbx_description
1 polymer ?
#
loop_
_entity_poly.entity_id
_entity_poly.type
_entity_poly.pdbx_seq_one_letter_code
_entity_poly.pdbx_strand_id
1 'polypeptide(L)'
;PIPTLQPATMPPPATPTARPEFLTIRYPETPPSAVAAQPLYLSECATCHGEDGNGVVPEARNFGDVDYMRGQTPVRFYQIITEGRNEMPGYKEQFSDEERWDLAFYVWTFAVGADTLQQGQAIFEQNCAVCHGADGVGVVPNAPDFTDVAFVAQRSATDFFQVVTEGRGAMPAWQGRLSAEERWAVIEYLRTFAYEPAVGVATAGAPPAAGGEEATPVPTEAPAATETGAIPAAYLQSGCVSCHGDKAQGGAIGPMLVGIRARHIKEVVRKGRPGTAMMAYDQAAISDADLEALAQALSAMTLQDAGVELSQAVVDHLTKAQAALAAGDKAAVETHLKKAQEAATDAPPGVQVTLQVMIQRMQDPNWDKYIEMRLAALLGS
;
A
#
# COMPACT_ATOMS: atom_id res chain seq x y z
N PRO A 1 -84.00 19.65 -19.40
CA PRO A 1 -82.80 20.33 -19.93
C PRO A 1 -81.75 20.48 -18.82
N ILE A 2 -80.74 19.62 -18.84
CA ILE A 2 -79.61 19.64 -17.90
C ILE A 2 -78.62 20.71 -18.42
N PRO A 3 -78.05 21.58 -17.57
CA PRO A 3 -77.15 22.64 -18.02
C PRO A 3 -75.83 22.04 -18.52
N THR A 4 -75.41 22.43 -19.72
CA THR A 4 -74.07 22.14 -20.26
C THR A 4 -73.00 22.91 -19.48
N LEU A 5 -72.10 22.18 -18.82
CA LEU A 5 -70.88 22.72 -18.23
C LEU A 5 -69.89 23.11 -19.33
N GLN A 6 -69.34 24.33 -19.26
CA GLN A 6 -68.24 24.75 -20.13
C GLN A 6 -66.93 24.04 -19.72
N PRO A 7 -66.09 23.65 -20.69
CA PRO A 7 -64.78 23.06 -20.39
C PRO A 7 -63.85 24.09 -19.76
N ALA A 8 -63.15 23.70 -18.70
CA ALA A 8 -62.14 24.52 -18.05
C ALA A 8 -60.97 24.79 -19.01
N THR A 9 -60.65 26.06 -19.25
CA THR A 9 -59.43 26.46 -19.96
C THR A 9 -58.23 26.21 -19.06
N MET A 10 -57.28 25.38 -19.51
CA MET A 10 -56.03 25.18 -18.80
C MET A 10 -55.22 26.49 -18.74
N PRO A 11 -54.57 26.79 -17.60
CA PRO A 11 -53.64 27.90 -17.52
C PRO A 11 -52.43 27.67 -18.45
N PRO A 12 -51.80 28.74 -18.96
CA PRO A 12 -50.64 28.63 -19.84
C PRO A 12 -49.47 27.92 -19.12
N PRO A 13 -48.61 27.18 -19.86
CA PRO A 13 -47.47 26.51 -19.26
C PRO A 13 -46.54 27.53 -18.61
N ALA A 14 -46.17 27.27 -17.36
CA ALA A 14 -45.18 28.06 -16.65
C ALA A 14 -43.86 28.07 -17.45
N THR A 15 -43.23 29.24 -17.52
CA THR A 15 -41.86 29.40 -18.04
C THR A 15 -40.95 28.38 -17.37
N PRO A 16 -40.09 27.65 -18.11
CA PRO A 16 -39.22 26.65 -17.49
C PRO A 16 -38.27 27.38 -16.54
N THR A 17 -38.43 27.13 -15.24
CA THR A 17 -37.42 27.43 -14.24
C THR A 17 -36.13 26.75 -14.67
N ALA A 18 -35.00 27.47 -14.60
CA ALA A 18 -33.68 26.93 -14.91
C ALA A 18 -33.52 25.55 -14.26
N ARG A 19 -33.07 24.56 -15.03
CA ARG A 19 -32.72 23.25 -14.47
C ARG A 19 -31.71 23.49 -13.34
N PRO A 20 -31.81 22.82 -12.19
CA PRO A 20 -30.76 22.93 -11.18
C PRO A 20 -29.45 22.54 -11.85
N GLU A 21 -28.46 23.45 -11.84
CA GLU A 21 -27.10 23.10 -12.20
C GLU A 21 -26.66 22.03 -11.20
N PHE A 22 -26.55 20.78 -11.67
CA PHE A 22 -25.88 19.76 -10.87
C PHE A 22 -24.45 20.25 -10.69
N LEU A 23 -24.06 20.46 -9.43
CA LEU A 23 -22.71 20.85 -9.03
C LEU A 23 -21.75 19.79 -9.56
N THR A 24 -21.21 20.06 -10.74
CA THR A 24 -20.25 19.17 -11.39
C THR A 24 -18.93 19.51 -10.76
N ILE A 25 -18.56 18.79 -9.69
CA ILE A 25 -17.27 18.96 -9.02
C ILE A 25 -16.20 18.71 -10.07
N ARG A 26 -15.37 19.73 -10.31
CA ARG A 26 -14.17 19.59 -11.11
C ARG A 26 -13.03 19.37 -10.14
N TYR A 27 -12.35 18.24 -10.31
CA TYR A 27 -11.13 17.97 -9.56
C TYR A 27 -9.98 18.72 -10.23
N PRO A 28 -9.04 19.26 -9.45
CA PRO A 28 -7.92 20.00 -9.99
C PRO A 28 -7.00 19.04 -10.76
N GLU A 29 -6.47 19.51 -11.90
CA GLU A 29 -5.52 18.74 -12.71
C GLU A 29 -4.11 18.75 -12.12
N THR A 30 -3.83 19.71 -11.23
CA THR A 30 -2.58 19.82 -10.46
C THR A 30 -2.86 19.60 -8.98
N PRO A 31 -1.89 19.07 -8.20
CA PRO A 31 -2.05 18.94 -6.76
C PRO A 31 -2.35 20.30 -6.10
N PRO A 32 -3.39 20.41 -5.26
CA PRO A 32 -3.66 21.61 -4.48
C PRO A 32 -2.49 21.99 -3.59
N SER A 33 -2.31 23.28 -3.30
CA SER A 33 -1.22 23.78 -2.47
C SER A 33 -1.72 24.30 -1.13
N ALA A 34 -1.45 23.56 -0.05
CA ALA A 34 -1.82 24.00 1.30
C ALA A 34 -1.08 25.30 1.68
N VAL A 35 0.17 25.49 1.21
CA VAL A 35 0.92 26.73 1.44
C VAL A 35 0.23 27.93 0.81
N ALA A 36 -0.26 27.79 -0.43
CA ALA A 36 -0.93 28.88 -1.15
C ALA A 36 -2.24 29.31 -0.47
N ALA A 37 -2.96 28.38 0.16
CA ALA A 37 -4.21 28.68 0.86
C ALA A 37 -4.04 29.34 2.24
N GLN A 38 -2.86 29.28 2.87
CA GLN A 38 -2.64 29.87 4.19
C GLN A 38 -3.05 31.36 4.28
N PRO A 39 -2.62 32.27 3.40
CA PRO A 39 -3.04 33.67 3.47
C PRO A 39 -4.56 33.84 3.31
N LEU A 40 -5.20 33.03 2.45
CA LEU A 40 -6.66 33.07 2.24
C LEU A 40 -7.41 32.63 3.50
N TYR A 41 -6.93 31.57 4.15
CA TYR A 41 -7.50 31.10 5.41
C TYR A 41 -7.38 32.17 6.50
N LEU A 42 -6.21 32.80 6.64
CA LEU A 42 -5.99 33.83 7.65
C LEU A 42 -6.85 35.08 7.43
N SER A 43 -7.08 35.49 6.17
CA SER A 43 -7.89 36.67 5.88
C SER A 43 -9.39 36.40 5.98
N GLU A 44 -9.88 35.25 5.50
CA GLU A 44 -11.32 35.02 5.31
C GLU A 44 -11.93 33.97 6.24
N CYS A 45 -11.14 33.04 6.79
CA CYS A 45 -11.65 31.90 7.57
C CYS A 45 -11.33 31.99 9.06
N ALA A 46 -10.14 32.49 9.42
CA ALA A 46 -9.62 32.48 10.79
C ALA A 46 -10.46 33.29 11.79
N THR A 47 -11.20 34.31 11.32
CA THR A 47 -12.12 35.10 12.17
C THR A 47 -13.15 34.22 12.89
N CYS A 48 -13.57 33.09 12.29
CA CYS A 48 -14.49 32.15 12.91
C CYS A 48 -13.82 30.83 13.29
N HIS A 49 -12.88 30.35 12.46
CA HIS A 49 -12.23 29.07 12.67
C HIS A 49 -10.95 29.14 13.54
N GLY A 50 -10.50 30.33 13.92
CA GLY A 50 -9.24 30.54 14.63
C GLY A 50 -8.03 30.42 13.71
N GLU A 51 -6.95 31.15 14.01
CA GLU A 51 -5.67 31.02 13.28
C GLU A 51 -5.05 29.62 13.48
N ASP A 52 -5.37 28.98 14.59
CA ASP A 52 -4.96 27.62 14.96
C ASP A 52 -5.96 26.54 14.51
N GLY A 53 -7.05 26.92 13.84
CA GLY A 53 -8.07 25.99 13.35
C GLY A 53 -8.99 25.42 14.42
N ASN A 54 -8.92 25.88 15.67
CA ASN A 54 -9.68 25.29 16.78
C ASN A 54 -11.16 25.68 16.84
N GLY A 55 -11.57 26.67 16.04
CA GLY A 55 -12.90 27.27 16.10
C GLY A 55 -13.03 28.25 17.27
N VAL A 56 -13.34 29.51 16.98
CA VAL A 56 -13.50 30.57 17.99
C VAL A 56 -14.96 31.04 18.14
N VAL A 57 -15.88 30.44 17.39
CA VAL A 57 -17.33 30.66 17.50
C VAL A 57 -18.09 29.33 17.69
N PRO A 58 -19.28 29.33 18.32
CA PRO A 58 -19.94 28.09 18.79
C PRO A 58 -20.18 26.99 17.75
N GLU A 59 -20.39 27.34 16.48
CA GLU A 59 -20.63 26.36 15.40
C GLU A 59 -19.40 26.09 14.52
N ALA A 60 -18.29 26.83 14.73
CA ALA A 60 -17.08 26.60 13.96
C ALA A 60 -16.48 25.24 14.31
N ARG A 61 -16.00 24.55 13.28
CA ARG A 61 -15.33 23.26 13.45
C ARG A 61 -13.92 23.46 13.99
N ASN A 62 -13.53 22.57 14.89
CA ASN A 62 -12.16 22.36 15.30
C ASN A 62 -11.49 21.43 14.28
N PHE A 63 -10.59 21.97 13.45
CA PHE A 63 -9.81 21.21 12.47
C PHE A 63 -8.62 20.47 13.08
N GLY A 64 -8.26 20.75 14.34
CA GLY A 64 -7.30 19.96 15.13
C GLY A 64 -7.91 18.71 15.77
N ASP A 65 -9.23 18.51 15.70
CA ASP A 65 -9.87 17.25 16.12
C ASP A 65 -9.57 16.15 15.10
N VAL A 66 -8.53 15.37 15.39
CA VAL A 66 -8.00 14.32 14.51
C VAL A 66 -9.06 13.26 14.18
N ASP A 67 -9.89 12.84 15.14
CA ASP A 67 -10.88 11.79 14.90
C ASP A 67 -12.03 12.32 14.02
N TYR A 68 -12.44 13.57 14.22
CA TYR A 68 -13.38 14.22 13.32
C TYR A 68 -12.83 14.30 11.90
N MET A 69 -11.59 14.80 11.75
CA MET A 69 -10.96 15.00 10.45
C MET A 69 -10.79 13.68 9.70
N ARG A 70 -10.36 12.61 10.37
CA ARG A 70 -10.22 11.27 9.75
C ARG A 70 -11.51 10.74 9.13
N GLY A 71 -12.66 11.13 9.66
CA GLY A 71 -13.98 10.79 9.14
C GLY A 71 -14.51 11.68 8.01
N GLN A 72 -13.81 12.76 7.64
CA GLN A 72 -14.22 13.66 6.56
C GLN A 72 -13.51 13.34 5.24
N THR A 73 -14.02 13.91 4.14
CA THR A 73 -13.41 13.85 2.81
C THR A 73 -13.05 15.26 2.33
N PRO A 74 -11.95 15.46 1.59
CA PRO A 74 -11.63 16.76 1.00
C PRO A 74 -12.76 17.33 0.13
N VAL A 75 -13.45 16.48 -0.65
CA VAL A 75 -14.65 16.85 -1.41
C VAL A 75 -15.70 17.51 -0.53
N ARG A 76 -15.92 17.00 0.68
CA ARG A 76 -16.92 17.56 1.59
C ARG A 76 -16.52 18.95 2.09
N PHE A 77 -15.25 19.19 2.37
CA PHE A 77 -14.77 20.52 2.73
C PHE A 77 -14.83 21.49 1.56
N TYR A 78 -14.41 21.06 0.37
CA TYR A 78 -14.56 21.85 -0.84
C TYR A 78 -16.02 22.27 -1.07
N GLN A 79 -16.99 21.35 -0.91
CA GLN A 79 -18.42 21.67 -1.03
C GLN A 79 -18.88 22.70 0.00
N ILE A 80 -18.47 22.56 1.27
CA ILE A 80 -18.83 23.48 2.35
C ILE A 80 -18.21 24.87 2.11
N ILE A 81 -16.94 24.94 1.67
CA ILE A 81 -16.28 26.19 1.33
C ILE A 81 -17.00 26.86 0.14
N THR A 82 -17.42 26.07 -0.84
CA THR A 82 -18.06 26.58 -2.05
C THR A 82 -19.45 27.16 -1.78
N GLU A 83 -20.32 26.36 -1.17
CA GLU A 83 -21.75 26.66 -1.05
C GLU A 83 -22.12 27.24 0.33
N GLY A 84 -21.21 27.20 1.28
CA GLY A 84 -21.47 27.54 2.67
C GLY A 84 -22.23 26.42 3.40
N ARG A 85 -22.42 26.62 4.71
CA ARG A 85 -23.22 25.73 5.55
C ARG A 85 -23.65 26.45 6.82
N ASN A 86 -24.94 26.45 7.11
CA ASN A 86 -25.51 27.17 8.25
C ASN A 86 -25.10 28.65 8.19
N GLU A 87 -24.49 29.16 9.25
CA GLU A 87 -23.96 30.52 9.38
C GLU A 87 -22.62 30.73 8.62
N MET A 88 -21.98 29.66 8.12
CA MET A 88 -20.78 29.79 7.29
C MET A 88 -21.18 30.21 5.87
N PRO A 89 -20.70 31.37 5.37
CA PRO A 89 -20.99 31.81 4.01
C PRO A 89 -20.33 30.88 2.98
N GLY A 90 -20.87 30.88 1.76
CA GLY A 90 -20.23 30.24 0.60
C GLY A 90 -19.24 31.20 -0.06
N TYR A 91 -18.14 30.64 -0.57
CA TYR A 91 -17.02 31.40 -1.13
C TYR A 91 -16.85 31.24 -2.66
N LYS A 92 -17.85 30.65 -3.34
CA LYS A 92 -17.81 30.39 -4.78
C LYS A 92 -17.53 31.64 -5.64
N GLU A 93 -18.00 32.80 -5.20
CA GLU A 93 -17.87 34.06 -5.93
C GLU A 93 -16.59 34.84 -5.56
N GLN A 94 -16.03 34.59 -4.36
CA GLN A 94 -14.80 35.23 -3.88
C GLN A 94 -13.53 34.49 -4.31
N PHE A 95 -13.60 33.16 -4.37
CA PHE A 95 -12.45 32.30 -4.62
C PHE A 95 -12.64 31.48 -5.88
N SER A 96 -11.55 31.37 -6.64
CA SER A 96 -11.45 30.45 -7.76
C SER A 96 -11.64 28.99 -7.31
N ASP A 97 -11.84 28.10 -8.28
CA ASP A 97 -11.98 26.67 -8.00
C ASP A 97 -10.74 26.07 -7.35
N GLU A 98 -9.57 26.47 -7.83
CA GLU A 98 -8.25 26.07 -7.32
C GLU A 98 -8.06 26.53 -5.87
N GLU A 99 -8.30 27.80 -5.56
CA GLU A 99 -8.18 28.34 -4.20
C GLU A 99 -9.11 27.63 -3.20
N ARG A 100 -10.32 27.25 -3.63
CA ARG A 100 -11.25 26.47 -2.79
C ARG A 100 -10.75 25.05 -2.53
N TRP A 101 -10.07 24.43 -3.50
CA TRP A 101 -9.41 23.14 -3.31
C TRP A 101 -8.19 23.25 -2.40
N ASP A 102 -7.37 24.30 -2.58
CA ASP A 102 -6.23 24.59 -1.72
C ASP A 102 -6.68 24.75 -0.26
N LEU A 103 -7.75 25.51 -0.01
CA LEU A 103 -8.35 25.66 1.31
C LEU A 103 -8.86 24.34 1.89
N ALA A 104 -9.47 23.48 1.06
CA ALA A 104 -9.98 22.18 1.49
C ALA A 104 -8.87 21.22 1.94
N PHE A 105 -7.67 21.31 1.36
CA PHE A 105 -6.49 20.55 1.79
C PHE A 105 -5.70 21.27 2.89
N TYR A 106 -5.70 22.61 2.92
CA TYR A 106 -5.05 23.39 3.98
C TYR A 106 -5.62 23.08 5.36
N VAL A 107 -6.94 22.95 5.50
CA VAL A 107 -7.53 22.61 6.81
C VAL A 107 -7.06 21.27 7.35
N TRP A 108 -6.54 20.37 6.51
CA TRP A 108 -5.96 19.09 6.93
C TRP A 108 -4.66 19.25 7.70
N THR A 109 -3.93 20.35 7.51
CA THR A 109 -2.64 20.58 8.17
C THR A 109 -2.79 20.86 9.67
N PHE A 110 -3.99 21.19 10.15
CA PHE A 110 -4.26 21.39 11.59
C PHE A 110 -4.33 20.07 12.37
N ALA A 111 -4.68 18.96 11.72
CA ALA A 111 -4.79 17.64 12.35
C ALA A 111 -3.54 16.76 12.19
N VAL A 112 -2.60 17.16 11.33
CA VAL A 112 -1.47 16.31 10.93
C VAL A 112 -0.14 16.99 11.24
N GLY A 113 0.61 16.41 12.18
CA GLY A 113 1.92 16.90 12.60
C GLY A 113 3.08 16.30 11.79
N ALA A 114 4.22 17.01 11.77
CA ALA A 114 5.44 16.59 11.07
C ALA A 114 5.97 15.21 11.53
N ASP A 115 5.95 14.94 12.84
CA ASP A 115 6.40 13.64 13.39
C ASP A 115 5.55 12.47 12.87
N THR A 116 4.23 12.67 12.76
CA THR A 116 3.30 11.68 12.20
C THR A 116 3.59 11.43 10.71
N LEU A 117 3.83 12.50 9.94
CA LEU A 117 4.20 12.36 8.52
C LEU A 117 5.53 11.66 8.34
N GLN A 118 6.54 11.97 9.16
CA GLN A 118 7.85 11.34 9.09
C GLN A 118 7.77 9.84 9.44
N GLN A 119 7.00 9.48 10.48
CA GLN A 119 6.76 8.08 10.81
C GLN A 119 6.02 7.37 9.68
N GLY A 120 4.97 8.00 9.13
CA GLY A 120 4.20 7.46 8.02
C GLY A 120 5.02 7.23 6.77
N GLN A 121 5.89 8.18 6.42
CA GLN A 121 6.84 8.08 5.32
C GLN A 121 7.76 6.88 5.47
N ALA A 122 8.43 6.75 6.63
CA ALA A 122 9.36 5.66 6.88
C ALA A 122 8.68 4.29 6.73
N ILE A 123 7.46 4.15 7.26
CA ILE A 123 6.69 2.91 7.13
C ILE A 123 6.27 2.67 5.68
N PHE A 124 5.79 3.70 4.99
CA PHE A 124 5.34 3.60 3.59
C PHE A 124 6.49 3.18 2.67
N GLU A 125 7.66 3.83 2.77
CA GLU A 125 8.84 3.50 1.97
C GLU A 125 9.32 2.06 2.21
N GLN A 126 9.29 1.60 3.46
CA GLN A 126 9.76 0.26 3.82
C GLN A 126 8.78 -0.86 3.43
N ASN A 127 7.48 -0.57 3.38
CA ASN A 127 6.45 -1.61 3.35
C ASN A 127 5.43 -1.48 2.21
N CYS A 128 5.08 -0.25 1.83
CA CYS A 128 3.96 0.04 0.94
C CYS A 128 4.43 0.40 -0.47
N ALA A 129 5.52 1.17 -0.58
CA ALA A 129 6.08 1.67 -1.83
C ALA A 129 6.44 0.56 -2.82
N VAL A 130 6.69 -0.65 -2.32
CA VAL A 130 7.00 -1.81 -3.15
C VAL A 130 5.86 -2.20 -4.12
N CYS A 131 4.62 -1.89 -3.77
CA CYS A 131 3.45 -2.07 -4.64
C CYS A 131 2.81 -0.74 -5.05
N HIS A 132 2.84 0.26 -4.16
CA HIS A 132 2.20 1.55 -4.38
C HIS A 132 3.10 2.59 -5.06
N GLY A 133 4.38 2.26 -5.33
CA GLY A 133 5.37 3.20 -5.84
C GLY A 133 5.91 4.12 -4.76
N ALA A 134 7.17 4.54 -4.85
CA ALA A 134 7.74 5.54 -3.94
C ALA A 134 7.14 6.94 -4.17
N ASP A 135 6.66 7.18 -5.39
CA ASP A 135 5.93 8.33 -5.87
C ASP A 135 4.40 8.19 -5.71
N GLY A 136 3.92 7.08 -5.17
CA GLY A 136 2.50 6.85 -4.90
C GLY A 136 1.62 6.54 -6.12
N VAL A 137 2.19 6.39 -7.31
CA VAL A 137 1.42 6.20 -8.57
C VAL A 137 0.83 4.79 -8.74
N GLY A 138 1.27 3.83 -7.92
CA GLY A 138 0.93 2.42 -8.07
C GLY A 138 1.77 1.74 -9.15
N VAL A 139 2.55 0.72 -8.76
CA VAL A 139 3.48 0.00 -9.68
C VAL A 139 3.07 -1.45 -9.94
N VAL A 140 1.95 -1.89 -9.38
CA VAL A 140 1.38 -3.22 -9.62
C VAL A 140 -0.08 -3.13 -10.05
N PRO A 141 -0.63 -4.14 -10.76
CA PRO A 141 -2.02 -4.13 -11.20
C PRO A 141 -3.00 -3.91 -10.03
N ASN A 142 -3.94 -2.99 -10.23
CA ASN A 142 -4.95 -2.59 -9.25
C ASN A 142 -4.44 -1.89 -7.97
N ALA A 143 -3.14 -1.59 -7.86
CA ALA A 143 -2.69 -0.60 -6.89
C ALA A 143 -3.24 0.78 -7.30
N PRO A 144 -3.94 1.50 -6.40
CA PRO A 144 -4.43 2.84 -6.70
C PRO A 144 -3.27 3.82 -6.89
N ASP A 145 -3.51 4.79 -7.77
CA ASP A 145 -2.72 6.00 -7.90
C ASP A 145 -3.14 6.99 -6.82
N PHE A 146 -2.25 7.30 -5.88
CA PHE A 146 -2.48 8.25 -4.80
C PHE A 146 -2.21 9.70 -5.21
N THR A 147 -1.64 9.93 -6.40
CA THR A 147 -1.49 11.26 -6.99
C THR A 147 -2.78 11.74 -7.68
N ASP A 148 -3.71 10.81 -7.96
CA ASP A 148 -5.05 11.14 -8.44
C ASP A 148 -5.87 11.83 -7.33
N VAL A 149 -5.97 13.16 -7.44
CA VAL A 149 -6.73 14.01 -6.51
C VAL A 149 -8.20 13.59 -6.45
N ALA A 150 -8.81 13.20 -7.58
CA ALA A 150 -10.19 12.75 -7.58
C ALA A 150 -10.37 11.47 -6.76
N PHE A 151 -9.41 10.54 -6.84
CA PHE A 151 -9.40 9.34 -6.03
C PHE A 151 -9.24 9.65 -4.53
N VAL A 152 -8.25 10.47 -4.15
CA VAL A 152 -7.98 10.77 -2.74
C VAL A 152 -9.06 11.64 -2.11
N ALA A 153 -9.53 12.67 -2.82
CA ALA A 153 -10.48 13.66 -2.31
C ALA A 153 -11.87 13.08 -2.00
N GLN A 154 -12.24 11.95 -2.61
CA GLN A 154 -13.52 11.28 -2.39
C GLN A 154 -13.52 10.33 -1.19
N ARG A 155 -12.36 10.09 -0.56
CA ARG A 155 -12.21 9.09 0.50
C ARG A 155 -11.80 9.72 1.81
N SER A 156 -12.33 9.17 2.89
CA SER A 156 -11.95 9.54 4.25
C SER A 156 -10.66 8.81 4.66
N ALA A 157 -9.97 9.29 5.69
CA ALA A 157 -8.81 8.58 6.21
C ALA A 157 -9.25 7.23 6.79
N THR A 158 -10.46 7.17 7.36
CA THR A 158 -11.08 5.92 7.84
C THR A 158 -11.29 4.89 6.72
N ASP A 159 -11.67 5.30 5.50
CA ASP A 159 -11.81 4.38 4.37
C ASP A 159 -10.47 3.72 4.02
N PHE A 160 -9.39 4.51 3.98
CA PHE A 160 -8.04 3.99 3.79
C PHE A 160 -7.59 3.13 4.97
N PHE A 161 -7.93 3.54 6.20
CA PHE A 161 -7.60 2.80 7.41
C PHE A 161 -8.19 1.40 7.38
N GLN A 162 -9.45 1.26 6.97
CA GLN A 162 -10.06 -0.05 6.85
C GLN A 162 -9.31 -0.93 5.84
N VAL A 163 -8.95 -0.39 4.67
CA VAL A 163 -8.20 -1.13 3.65
C VAL A 163 -6.82 -1.56 4.15
N VAL A 164 -6.08 -0.67 4.81
CA VAL A 164 -4.76 -1.01 5.39
C VAL A 164 -4.91 -2.04 6.51
N THR A 165 -5.94 -1.90 7.34
CA THR A 165 -6.24 -2.80 8.46
C THR A 165 -6.52 -4.22 7.99
N GLU A 166 -7.47 -4.36 7.09
CA GLU A 166 -8.07 -5.64 6.70
C GLU A 166 -7.41 -6.24 5.45
N GLY A 167 -6.65 -5.43 4.71
CA GLY A 167 -6.18 -5.77 3.37
C GLY A 167 -7.30 -5.67 2.34
N ARG A 168 -6.94 -5.67 1.06
CA ARG A 168 -7.91 -5.74 -0.04
C ARG A 168 -7.28 -6.35 -1.28
N GLY A 169 -7.90 -7.40 -1.82
CA GLY A 169 -7.38 -8.10 -2.99
C GLY A 169 -5.99 -8.66 -2.73
N ALA A 170 -4.99 -8.16 -3.47
CA ALA A 170 -3.59 -8.52 -3.31
C ALA A 170 -2.90 -7.85 -2.11
N MET A 171 -3.43 -6.73 -1.61
CA MET A 171 -2.84 -6.02 -0.47
C MET A 171 -3.09 -6.81 0.82
N PRO A 172 -2.04 -7.21 1.57
CA PRO A 172 -2.20 -7.95 2.81
C PRO A 172 -2.82 -7.06 3.91
N ALA A 173 -3.42 -7.72 4.91
CA ALA A 173 -3.83 -7.06 6.14
C ALA A 173 -2.59 -6.62 6.94
N TRP A 174 -2.57 -5.36 7.39
CA TRP A 174 -1.48 -4.83 8.22
C TRP A 174 -1.82 -4.80 9.71
N GLN A 175 -3.06 -5.11 10.09
CA GLN A 175 -3.39 -5.33 11.50
C GLN A 175 -2.56 -6.49 12.08
N GLY A 176 -2.00 -6.28 13.26
CA GLY A 176 -1.10 -7.25 13.91
C GLY A 176 0.35 -7.23 13.41
N ARG A 177 0.66 -6.41 12.38
CA ARG A 177 2.03 -6.11 11.95
C ARG A 177 2.41 -4.67 12.28
N LEU A 178 1.46 -3.76 12.11
CA LEU A 178 1.54 -2.36 12.50
C LEU A 178 0.51 -2.06 13.59
N SER A 179 0.86 -1.15 14.50
CA SER A 179 -0.07 -0.59 15.48
C SER A 179 -1.19 0.22 14.80
N ALA A 180 -2.19 0.64 15.56
CA ALA A 180 -3.21 1.54 15.01
C ALA A 180 -2.61 2.90 14.66
N GLU A 181 -1.73 3.41 15.51
CA GLU A 181 -1.03 4.67 15.37
C GLU A 181 -0.14 4.68 14.11
N GLU A 182 0.61 3.60 13.88
CA GLU A 182 1.45 3.42 12.70
C GLU A 182 0.63 3.38 11.41
N ARG A 183 -0.52 2.69 11.41
CA ARG A 183 -1.41 2.66 10.25
C ARG A 183 -2.00 4.04 9.97
N TRP A 184 -2.39 4.79 11.00
CA TRP A 184 -2.83 6.17 10.84
C TRP A 184 -1.73 7.05 10.25
N ALA A 185 -0.50 6.94 10.77
CA ALA A 185 0.64 7.69 10.26
C ALA A 185 0.86 7.46 8.75
N VAL A 186 0.81 6.21 8.29
CA VAL A 186 0.92 5.86 6.87
C VAL A 186 -0.19 6.50 6.02
N ILE A 187 -1.41 6.58 6.53
CA ILE A 187 -2.55 7.15 5.80
C ILE A 187 -2.44 8.67 5.72
N GLU A 188 -2.00 9.33 6.79
CA GLU A 188 -1.76 10.77 6.75
C GLU A 188 -0.61 11.11 5.78
N TYR A 189 0.45 10.28 5.74
CA TYR A 189 1.51 10.42 4.73
C TYR A 189 1.02 10.15 3.32
N LEU A 190 0.24 9.09 3.08
CA LEU A 190 -0.33 8.76 1.77
C LEU A 190 -1.11 9.94 1.18
N ARG A 191 -1.85 10.69 2.01
CA ARG A 191 -2.60 11.87 1.53
C ARG A 191 -1.70 12.94 0.91
N THR A 192 -0.44 13.04 1.33
CA THR A 192 0.51 14.03 0.80
C THR A 192 0.89 13.80 -0.67
N PHE A 193 0.57 12.64 -1.25
CA PHE A 193 0.73 12.44 -2.70
C PHE A 193 -0.28 13.26 -3.53
N ALA A 194 -1.40 13.67 -2.93
CA ALA A 194 -2.49 14.36 -3.64
C ALA A 194 -2.50 15.89 -3.46
N TYR A 195 -1.60 16.46 -2.67
CA TYR A 195 -1.52 17.92 -2.44
C TYR A 195 -0.11 18.31 -1.95
N GLU A 196 0.31 19.54 -2.16
CA GLU A 196 1.54 20.07 -1.60
C GLU A 196 1.30 20.48 -0.13
N PRO A 197 1.89 19.78 0.86
CA PRO A 197 1.62 20.05 2.27
C PRO A 197 2.30 21.34 2.75
N ALA A 198 1.68 22.01 3.73
CA ALA A 198 2.26 23.21 4.36
C ALA A 198 3.43 22.91 5.31
N VAL A 199 3.68 21.63 5.59
CA VAL A 199 4.77 21.15 6.44
C VAL A 199 5.86 20.53 5.57
N GLY A 200 7.09 21.00 5.78
CA GLY A 200 8.30 20.52 5.09
C GLY A 200 8.60 19.05 5.36
N VAL A 201 7.93 18.18 4.60
CA VAL A 201 8.47 16.88 4.24
C VAL A 201 9.45 17.14 3.09
N ALA A 202 10.69 16.74 3.30
CA ALA A 202 11.80 16.98 2.38
C ALA A 202 11.41 16.64 0.94
N THR A 203 11.71 17.58 0.03
CA THR A 203 11.62 17.44 -1.42
C THR A 203 12.12 16.08 -1.91
N ALA A 204 11.19 15.20 -2.30
CA ALA A 204 11.49 14.10 -3.21
C ALA A 204 11.25 14.60 -4.65
N GLY A 205 12.30 15.19 -5.21
CA GLY A 205 12.58 15.22 -6.65
C GLY A 205 11.52 15.81 -7.58
N ALA A 206 11.47 17.15 -7.68
CA ALA A 206 11.17 17.78 -8.96
C ALA A 206 12.29 17.41 -9.96
N PRO A 207 11.99 16.89 -11.16
CA PRO A 207 13.02 16.71 -12.18
C PRO A 207 13.51 18.09 -12.66
N PRO A 208 14.83 18.33 -12.78
CA PRO A 208 15.30 19.54 -13.42
C PRO A 208 14.94 19.47 -14.91
N ALA A 209 14.26 20.51 -15.36
CA ALA A 209 13.96 20.75 -16.77
C ALA A 209 15.24 20.78 -17.62
N ALA A 210 15.17 20.08 -18.75
CA ALA A 210 15.83 20.36 -20.02
C ALA A 210 17.36 20.63 -20.01
N GLY A 211 18.12 19.57 -20.29
CA GLY A 211 19.41 19.64 -20.99
C GLY A 211 19.46 18.49 -21.99
N GLY A 212 19.34 18.81 -23.29
CA GLY A 212 19.29 17.80 -24.34
C GLY A 212 20.62 17.09 -24.52
N GLU A 213 20.56 15.76 -24.61
CA GLU A 213 21.51 15.00 -25.41
C GLU A 213 20.78 13.83 -26.07
N GLU A 214 21.03 13.70 -27.36
CA GLU A 214 20.30 12.90 -28.35
C GLU A 214 20.49 11.41 -28.08
N ALA A 215 19.40 10.70 -27.78
CA ALA A 215 19.42 9.26 -27.57
C ALA A 215 19.63 8.53 -28.91
N THR A 216 20.83 8.01 -29.14
CA THR A 216 21.08 6.98 -30.16
C THR A 216 20.45 5.65 -29.72
N PRO A 217 19.72 4.92 -30.58
CA PRO A 217 19.09 3.66 -30.20
C PRO A 217 20.13 2.54 -30.18
N VAL A 218 20.19 1.79 -29.08
CA VAL A 218 20.97 0.55 -28.97
C VAL A 218 20.04 -0.65 -29.20
N PRO A 219 20.47 -1.70 -29.93
CA PRO A 219 19.58 -2.64 -30.60
C PRO A 219 18.94 -3.66 -29.66
N THR A 220 17.74 -4.09 -30.04
CA THR A 220 17.03 -5.26 -29.51
C THR A 220 17.76 -6.53 -29.93
N GLU A 221 18.57 -7.11 -29.04
CA GLU A 221 18.91 -8.53 -29.11
C GLU A 221 19.03 -9.08 -27.68
N ALA A 222 18.11 -9.99 -27.34
CA ALA A 222 18.11 -10.71 -26.08
C ALA A 222 19.28 -11.71 -26.07
N PRO A 223 20.14 -11.75 -25.03
CA PRO A 223 21.01 -12.88 -24.86
C PRO A 223 20.23 -14.01 -24.19
N ALA A 224 20.38 -15.19 -24.80
CA ALA A 224 19.90 -16.45 -24.29
C ALA A 224 20.42 -16.75 -22.87
N ALA A 225 19.58 -17.40 -22.09
CA ALA A 225 19.89 -17.95 -20.80
C ALA A 225 21.06 -18.95 -20.88
N THR A 226 22.17 -18.64 -20.22
CA THR A 226 23.09 -19.61 -19.62
C THR A 226 24.04 -18.89 -18.65
N GLU A 227 23.60 -18.66 -17.41
CA GLU A 227 24.47 -18.71 -16.24
C GLU A 227 23.69 -19.35 -15.09
N THR A 228 24.19 -20.48 -14.61
CA THR A 228 23.71 -21.16 -13.40
C THR A 228 23.74 -20.20 -12.22
N GLY A 229 22.60 -19.98 -11.57
CA GLY A 229 22.47 -19.23 -10.32
C GLY A 229 21.74 -17.89 -10.42
N ALA A 230 21.45 -17.38 -11.62
CA ALA A 230 20.76 -16.10 -11.76
C ALA A 230 19.23 -16.24 -11.58
N ILE A 231 18.67 -15.36 -10.74
CA ILE A 231 17.23 -15.17 -10.57
C ILE A 231 16.61 -14.84 -11.94
N PRO A 232 15.60 -15.59 -12.42
CA PRO A 232 15.01 -15.35 -13.73
C PRO A 232 14.38 -13.97 -13.84
N ALA A 233 14.41 -13.35 -15.03
CA ALA A 233 13.77 -12.05 -15.27
C ALA A 233 12.29 -12.03 -14.85
N ALA A 234 11.57 -13.14 -15.05
CA ALA A 234 10.19 -13.30 -14.61
C ALA A 234 10.00 -13.10 -13.10
N TYR A 235 10.99 -13.43 -12.27
CA TYR A 235 10.95 -13.19 -10.83
C TYR A 235 10.98 -11.69 -10.49
N LEU A 236 11.82 -10.94 -11.20
CA LEU A 236 11.93 -9.49 -11.04
C LEU A 236 10.65 -8.81 -11.56
N GLN A 237 10.20 -9.19 -12.75
CA GLN A 237 9.05 -8.61 -13.44
C GLN A 237 7.72 -8.92 -12.74
N SER A 238 7.59 -10.11 -12.15
CA SER A 238 6.40 -10.50 -11.39
C SER A 238 6.42 -9.99 -9.94
N GLY A 239 7.37 -9.11 -9.58
CA GLY A 239 7.44 -8.48 -8.26
C GLY A 239 7.79 -9.41 -7.11
N CYS A 240 8.30 -10.62 -7.36
CA CYS A 240 8.57 -11.62 -6.32
C CYS A 240 9.65 -11.16 -5.32
N VAL A 241 10.58 -10.32 -5.78
CA VAL A 241 11.66 -9.70 -4.99
C VAL A 241 11.13 -9.01 -3.73
N SER A 242 9.97 -8.36 -3.84
CA SER A 242 9.34 -7.60 -2.75
C SER A 242 9.14 -8.40 -1.47
N CYS A 243 8.80 -9.68 -1.61
CA CYS A 243 8.54 -10.57 -0.48
C CYS A 243 9.71 -11.52 -0.23
N HIS A 244 10.33 -12.02 -1.31
CA HIS A 244 11.26 -13.13 -1.25
C HIS A 244 12.74 -12.69 -1.40
N GLY A 245 13.02 -11.40 -1.51
CA GLY A 245 14.38 -10.87 -1.70
C GLY A 245 14.87 -11.03 -3.14
N ASP A 246 15.87 -10.24 -3.52
CA ASP A 246 16.44 -10.19 -4.88
C ASP A 246 17.16 -11.49 -5.29
N LYS A 247 17.58 -12.30 -4.31
CA LYS A 247 18.23 -13.61 -4.46
C LYS A 247 17.40 -14.76 -3.88
N ALA A 248 16.10 -14.57 -3.71
CA ALA A 248 15.21 -15.55 -3.08
C ALA A 248 15.60 -15.95 -1.63
N GLN A 249 16.45 -15.14 -0.99
CA GLN A 249 16.92 -15.30 0.39
C GLN A 249 15.83 -15.08 1.45
N GLY A 250 14.67 -14.61 1.02
CA GLY A 250 13.54 -14.23 1.86
C GLY A 250 13.71 -12.83 2.47
N GLY A 251 12.59 -12.27 2.88
CA GLY A 251 12.51 -10.98 3.56
C GLY A 251 11.64 -11.06 4.81
N ALA A 252 11.26 -9.91 5.36
CA ALA A 252 10.33 -9.86 6.49
C ALA A 252 8.92 -10.37 6.13
N ILE A 253 8.56 -10.36 4.84
CA ILE A 253 7.23 -10.74 4.36
C ILE A 253 7.19 -12.20 3.86
N GLY A 254 8.17 -12.59 3.04
CA GLY A 254 8.22 -13.90 2.40
C GLY A 254 9.37 -14.76 2.92
N PRO A 255 9.15 -16.07 3.12
CA PRO A 255 10.23 -16.99 3.49
C PRO A 255 11.25 -17.12 2.36
N MET A 256 12.43 -17.64 2.71
CA MET A 256 13.43 -18.06 1.74
C MET A 256 12.90 -19.18 0.84
N LEU A 257 13.15 -19.07 -0.46
CA LEU A 257 12.64 -19.98 -1.49
C LEU A 257 13.58 -21.14 -1.82
N VAL A 258 14.79 -21.15 -1.26
CA VAL A 258 15.75 -22.26 -1.36
C VAL A 258 15.10 -23.59 -0.97
N GLY A 259 15.33 -24.62 -1.78
CA GLY A 259 14.89 -25.99 -1.50
C GLY A 259 13.43 -26.29 -1.74
N ILE A 260 12.68 -25.39 -2.40
CA ILE A 260 11.28 -25.64 -2.75
C ILE A 260 11.22 -26.32 -4.12
N ARG A 261 10.53 -27.47 -4.19
CA ARG A 261 10.38 -28.22 -5.45
C ARG A 261 9.58 -27.42 -6.48
N ALA A 262 10.02 -27.45 -7.75
CA ALA A 262 9.40 -26.71 -8.85
C ALA A 262 7.87 -26.92 -8.94
N ARG A 263 7.39 -28.17 -8.80
CA ARG A 263 5.94 -28.47 -8.79
C ARG A 263 5.19 -27.67 -7.71
N HIS A 264 5.76 -27.58 -6.51
CA HIS A 264 5.14 -26.85 -5.41
C HIS A 264 5.17 -25.34 -5.64
N ILE A 265 6.26 -24.81 -6.20
CA ILE A 265 6.36 -23.40 -6.59
C ILE A 265 5.22 -23.04 -7.55
N LYS A 266 5.03 -23.81 -8.62
CA LYS A 266 3.96 -23.56 -9.60
C LYS A 266 2.57 -23.59 -8.97
N GLU A 267 2.33 -24.56 -8.10
CA GLU A 267 1.05 -24.67 -7.40
C GLU A 267 0.78 -23.46 -6.50
N VAL A 268 1.76 -23.08 -5.68
CA VAL A 268 1.63 -21.97 -4.74
C VAL A 268 1.53 -20.63 -5.47
N VAL A 269 2.26 -20.43 -6.56
CA VAL A 269 2.17 -19.20 -7.37
C VAL A 269 0.79 -19.09 -8.01
N ARG A 270 0.23 -20.17 -8.58
CA ARG A 270 -1.10 -20.12 -9.23
C ARG A 270 -2.27 -20.03 -8.27
N LYS A 271 -2.17 -20.68 -7.10
CA LYS A 271 -3.27 -20.74 -6.14
C LYS A 271 -3.15 -19.71 -5.02
N GLY A 272 -1.98 -19.09 -4.87
CA GLY A 272 -1.61 -18.40 -3.65
C GLY A 272 -1.62 -19.35 -2.45
N ARG A 273 -1.54 -18.76 -1.26
CA ARG A 273 -1.74 -19.46 0.00
C ARG A 273 -2.70 -18.66 0.88
N PRO A 274 -3.95 -19.13 1.04
CA PRO A 274 -4.93 -18.47 1.89
C PRO A 274 -4.40 -18.23 3.31
N GLY A 275 -4.67 -17.05 3.85
CA GLY A 275 -4.20 -16.65 5.19
C GLY A 275 -2.73 -16.27 5.26
N THR A 276 -2.02 -16.17 4.14
CA THR A 276 -0.66 -15.61 4.08
C THR A 276 -0.55 -14.51 3.03
N ALA A 277 0.59 -13.80 3.00
CA ALA A 277 0.85 -12.76 2.00
C ALA A 277 1.16 -13.31 0.59
N MET A 278 1.18 -14.64 0.41
CA MET A 278 1.49 -15.25 -0.89
C MET A 278 0.21 -15.27 -1.73
N MET A 279 0.06 -14.27 -2.58
CA MET A 279 -1.08 -14.13 -3.48
C MET A 279 -1.03 -15.13 -4.65
N ALA A 280 -2.19 -15.31 -5.29
CA ALA A 280 -2.30 -16.05 -6.54
C ALA A 280 -1.92 -15.14 -7.72
N TYR A 281 -1.15 -15.68 -8.66
CA TYR A 281 -0.75 -15.04 -9.91
C TYR A 281 -1.42 -15.78 -11.07
N ASP A 282 -2.26 -15.07 -11.82
CA ASP A 282 -2.90 -15.60 -13.01
C ASP A 282 -1.95 -15.62 -14.22
N GLN A 283 -2.46 -16.05 -15.37
CA GLN A 283 -1.68 -16.09 -16.62
C GLN A 283 -1.34 -14.71 -17.17
N ALA A 284 -2.07 -13.66 -16.79
CA ALA A 284 -1.76 -12.30 -17.21
C ALA A 284 -0.59 -11.74 -16.40
N ALA A 285 -0.49 -12.10 -15.12
CA ALA A 285 0.61 -11.70 -14.24
C ALA A 285 1.93 -12.45 -14.52
N ILE A 286 1.86 -13.76 -14.79
CA ILE A 286 3.03 -14.56 -15.19
C ILE A 286 2.58 -15.69 -16.11
N SER A 287 3.16 -15.78 -17.31
CA SER A 287 2.79 -16.81 -18.28
C SER A 287 3.14 -18.22 -17.78
N ASP A 288 2.52 -19.27 -18.33
CA ASP A 288 2.84 -20.64 -17.92
C ASP A 288 4.29 -21.04 -18.29
N ALA A 289 4.83 -20.50 -19.39
CA ALA A 289 6.21 -20.72 -19.78
C ALA A 289 7.19 -20.05 -18.80
N ASP A 290 6.91 -18.79 -18.42
CA ASP A 290 7.73 -18.05 -17.46
C ASP A 290 7.66 -18.67 -16.07
N LEU A 291 6.48 -19.12 -15.65
CA LEU A 291 6.30 -19.80 -14.38
C LEU A 291 7.05 -21.15 -14.35
N GLU A 292 7.07 -21.89 -15.47
CA GLU A 292 7.84 -23.12 -15.58
C GLU A 292 9.35 -22.85 -15.42
N ALA A 293 9.88 -21.89 -16.18
CA ALA A 293 11.28 -21.50 -16.11
C ALA A 293 11.65 -20.99 -14.70
N LEU A 294 10.78 -20.17 -14.10
CA LEU A 294 10.94 -19.65 -12.76
C LEU A 294 11.03 -20.77 -11.71
N ALA A 295 10.07 -21.69 -11.77
CA ALA A 295 10.00 -22.80 -10.82
C ALA A 295 11.21 -23.73 -10.94
N GLN A 296 11.71 -23.96 -12.15
CA GLN A 296 12.92 -24.76 -12.36
C GLN A 296 14.16 -24.07 -11.77
N ALA A 297 14.37 -22.79 -12.06
CA ALA A 297 15.51 -22.03 -11.55
C ALA A 297 15.52 -21.96 -10.01
N LEU A 298 14.40 -21.59 -9.40
CA LEU A 298 14.28 -21.51 -7.93
C LEU A 298 14.46 -22.88 -7.26
N SER A 299 14.01 -23.96 -7.90
CA SER A 299 14.14 -25.30 -7.33
C SER A 299 15.57 -25.85 -7.32
N ALA A 300 16.44 -25.31 -8.17
CA ALA A 300 17.86 -25.65 -8.22
C ALA A 300 18.72 -24.77 -7.31
N MET A 301 18.12 -23.75 -6.68
CA MET A 301 18.83 -22.76 -5.89
C MET A 301 19.34 -23.33 -4.55
N THR A 302 20.56 -22.97 -4.21
CA THR A 302 21.24 -23.31 -2.95
C THR A 302 21.27 -22.11 -1.99
N LEU A 303 21.69 -22.35 -0.73
CA LEU A 303 21.93 -21.26 0.22
C LEU A 303 23.03 -20.31 -0.26
N GLN A 304 24.05 -20.84 -0.95
CA GLN A 304 25.13 -20.04 -1.52
C GLN A 304 24.62 -19.11 -2.62
N ASP A 305 23.74 -19.60 -3.50
CA ASP A 305 23.11 -18.78 -4.55
C ASP A 305 22.27 -17.64 -3.94
N ALA A 306 21.58 -17.93 -2.84
CA ALA A 306 20.81 -16.95 -2.08
C ALA A 306 21.69 -15.99 -1.24
N GLY A 307 23.01 -16.22 -1.15
CA GLY A 307 23.92 -15.44 -0.30
C GLY A 307 23.61 -15.56 1.19
N VAL A 308 23.08 -16.71 1.62
CA VAL A 308 22.71 -16.97 3.01
C VAL A 308 23.74 -17.90 3.65
N GLU A 309 24.41 -17.42 4.70
CA GLU A 309 25.25 -18.23 5.57
C GLU A 309 24.54 -18.46 6.91
N LEU A 310 24.40 -19.73 7.31
CA LEU A 310 23.81 -20.09 8.60
C LEU A 310 24.90 -20.16 9.67
N SER A 311 24.62 -19.62 10.85
CA SER A 311 25.53 -19.75 11.98
C SER A 311 25.65 -21.21 12.43
N GLN A 312 26.78 -21.57 13.03
CA GLN A 312 26.99 -22.94 13.54
C GLN A 312 25.91 -23.36 14.53
N ALA A 313 25.43 -22.44 15.37
CA ALA A 313 24.37 -22.72 16.35
C ALA A 313 23.04 -23.07 15.66
N VAL A 314 22.70 -22.41 14.55
CA VAL A 314 21.52 -22.74 13.74
C VAL A 314 21.70 -24.13 13.12
N VAL A 315 22.85 -24.39 12.48
CA VAL A 315 23.16 -25.68 11.84
C VAL A 315 23.10 -26.85 12.83
N ASP A 316 23.64 -26.67 14.04
CA ASP A 316 23.60 -27.68 15.10
C ASP A 316 22.18 -28.06 15.50
N HIS A 317 21.29 -27.06 15.61
CA HIS A 317 19.89 -27.29 15.95
C HIS A 317 19.10 -27.90 14.79
N LEU A 318 19.35 -27.49 13.56
CA LEU A 318 18.75 -28.13 12.37
C LEU A 318 19.18 -29.60 12.24
N THR A 319 20.44 -29.92 12.51
CA THR A 319 20.96 -31.30 12.52
C THR A 319 20.28 -32.15 13.59
N LYS A 320 20.09 -31.61 14.80
CA LYS A 320 19.35 -32.29 15.87
C LYS A 320 17.87 -32.48 15.51
N ALA A 321 17.25 -31.51 14.84
CA ALA A 321 15.89 -31.66 14.32
C ALA A 321 15.80 -32.77 13.26
N GLN A 322 16.79 -32.89 12.38
CA GLN A 322 16.85 -33.96 11.37
C GLN A 322 16.97 -35.35 12.02
N ALA A 323 17.82 -35.50 13.04
CA ALA A 323 17.93 -36.74 13.79
C ALA A 323 16.63 -37.10 14.53
N ALA A 324 15.97 -36.11 15.15
CA ALA A 324 14.68 -36.30 15.81
C ALA A 324 13.58 -36.71 14.82
N LEU A 325 13.58 -36.14 13.61
CA LEU A 325 12.66 -36.51 12.54
C LEU A 325 12.85 -37.97 12.13
N ALA A 326 14.10 -38.42 11.95
CA ALA A 326 14.41 -39.82 11.62
C ALA A 326 13.98 -40.80 12.74
N ALA A 327 13.94 -40.33 13.99
CA ALA A 327 13.44 -41.10 15.14
C ALA A 327 11.91 -41.03 15.31
N GLY A 328 11.19 -40.24 14.52
CA GLY A 328 9.75 -40.03 14.66
C GLY A 328 9.34 -39.18 15.86
N ASP A 329 10.26 -38.43 16.48
CA ASP A 329 10.00 -37.61 17.67
C ASP A 329 9.59 -36.18 17.28
N LYS A 330 8.29 -35.97 17.09
CA LYS A 330 7.71 -34.67 16.74
C LYS A 330 8.04 -33.56 17.77
N ALA A 331 8.04 -33.87 19.06
CA ALA A 331 8.25 -32.87 20.10
C ALA A 331 9.71 -32.39 20.12
N ALA A 332 10.66 -33.30 19.92
CA ALA A 332 12.07 -32.96 19.79
C ALA A 332 12.34 -32.15 18.51
N VAL A 333 11.69 -32.48 17.38
CA VAL A 333 11.77 -31.66 16.15
C VAL A 333 11.33 -30.23 16.43
N GLU A 334 10.16 -30.03 17.03
CA GLU A 334 9.63 -28.69 17.33
C GLU A 334 10.56 -27.91 18.26
N THR A 335 11.08 -28.59 19.29
CA THR A 335 12.02 -28.00 20.25
C THR A 335 13.28 -27.49 19.54
N HIS A 336 13.85 -28.29 18.64
CA HIS A 336 15.06 -27.91 17.94
C HIS A 336 14.84 -26.85 16.86
N LEU A 337 13.68 -26.81 16.20
CA LEU A 337 13.34 -25.72 15.29
C LEU A 337 13.18 -24.38 16.02
N LYS A 338 12.55 -24.36 17.21
CA LYS A 338 12.45 -23.16 18.05
C LYS A 338 13.82 -22.66 18.49
N LYS A 339 14.70 -23.56 18.93
CA LYS A 339 16.08 -23.20 19.29
C LYS A 339 16.91 -22.71 18.09
N ALA A 340 16.71 -23.27 16.90
CA ALA A 340 17.31 -22.75 15.69
C ALA A 340 16.82 -21.33 15.39
N GLN A 341 15.53 -21.05 15.59
CA GLN A 341 14.95 -19.71 15.42
C GLN A 341 15.55 -18.70 16.41
N GLU A 342 15.66 -19.09 17.69
CA GLU A 342 16.29 -18.28 18.74
C GLU A 342 17.78 -18.01 18.45
N ALA A 343 18.48 -18.95 17.82
CA ALA A 343 19.88 -18.80 17.43
C ALA A 343 20.08 -17.99 16.13
N ALA A 344 19.01 -17.65 15.42
CA ALA A 344 19.03 -16.97 14.13
C ALA A 344 18.83 -15.44 14.25
N THR A 345 19.12 -14.84 15.42
CA THR A 345 18.93 -13.40 15.65
C THR A 345 19.73 -12.53 14.70
N ASP A 346 20.94 -12.96 14.33
CA ASP A 346 21.83 -12.24 13.42
C ASP A 346 21.68 -12.70 11.95
N ALA A 347 20.78 -13.65 11.69
CA ALA A 347 20.54 -14.15 10.34
C ALA A 347 19.65 -13.18 9.55
N PRO A 348 19.74 -13.18 8.20
CA PRO A 348 18.83 -12.42 7.36
C PRO A 348 17.35 -12.70 7.71
N PRO A 349 16.43 -11.71 7.63
CA PRO A 349 15.04 -11.88 8.01
C PRO A 349 14.35 -13.11 7.37
N GLY A 350 14.71 -13.43 6.13
CA GLY A 350 14.19 -14.60 5.42
C GLY A 350 14.49 -15.95 6.09
N VAL A 351 15.59 -16.07 6.84
CA VAL A 351 15.94 -17.26 7.65
C VAL A 351 14.99 -17.38 8.84
N GLN A 352 14.75 -16.28 9.56
CA GLN A 352 13.84 -16.27 10.70
C GLN A 352 12.41 -16.60 10.27
N VAL A 353 11.92 -15.99 9.18
CA VAL A 353 10.59 -16.28 8.61
C VAL A 353 10.52 -17.73 8.14
N THR A 354 11.58 -18.27 7.55
CA THR A 354 11.65 -19.68 7.15
C THR A 354 11.46 -20.63 8.34
N LEU A 355 12.20 -20.41 9.43
CA LEU A 355 12.12 -21.24 10.62
C LEU A 355 10.73 -21.13 11.28
N GLN A 356 10.16 -19.93 11.31
CA GLN A 356 8.80 -19.70 11.78
C GLN A 356 7.78 -20.51 10.97
N VAL A 357 7.86 -20.49 9.63
CA VAL A 357 6.97 -21.26 8.76
C VAL A 357 7.15 -22.77 8.97
N MET A 358 8.39 -23.24 9.21
CA MET A 358 8.65 -24.63 9.57
C MET A 358 7.94 -25.03 10.86
N ILE A 359 8.07 -24.25 11.93
CA ILE A 359 7.40 -24.50 13.20
C ILE A 359 5.88 -24.51 13.04
N GLN A 360 5.31 -23.53 12.31
CA GLN A 360 3.87 -23.47 12.06
C GLN A 360 3.34 -24.69 11.31
N ARG A 361 4.07 -25.16 10.28
CA ARG A 361 3.67 -26.32 9.49
C ARG A 361 3.77 -27.65 10.23
N MET A 362 4.31 -27.68 11.44
CA MET A 362 4.25 -28.87 12.30
C MET A 362 2.82 -29.27 12.69
N GLN A 363 1.85 -28.36 12.55
CA GLN A 363 0.44 -28.66 12.80
C GLN A 363 -0.27 -29.32 11.62
N ASP A 364 0.35 -29.34 10.44
CA ASP A 364 -0.25 -29.90 9.23
C ASP A 364 -0.21 -31.45 9.24
N PRO A 365 -1.17 -32.14 8.61
CA PRO A 365 -1.18 -33.61 8.55
C PRO A 365 0.05 -34.26 7.88
N ASN A 366 0.74 -33.53 7.00
CA ASN A 366 1.95 -34.00 6.29
C ASN A 366 3.19 -33.19 6.69
N TRP A 367 3.24 -32.77 7.96
CA TRP A 367 4.32 -31.92 8.46
C TRP A 367 5.71 -32.54 8.28
N ASP A 368 5.82 -33.85 8.49
CA ASP A 368 7.06 -34.63 8.44
C ASP A 368 7.76 -34.50 7.08
N LYS A 369 7.02 -34.68 5.99
CA LYS A 369 7.53 -34.54 4.61
C LYS A 369 7.98 -33.11 4.30
N TYR A 370 7.25 -32.13 4.83
CA TYR A 370 7.61 -30.72 4.64
C TYR A 370 8.90 -30.38 5.40
N ILE A 371 9.00 -30.82 6.66
CA ILE A 371 10.19 -30.59 7.49
C ILE A 371 11.39 -31.34 6.92
N GLU A 372 11.24 -32.59 6.49
CA GLU A 372 12.30 -33.37 5.83
C GLU A 372 12.89 -32.61 4.64
N MET A 373 12.02 -32.18 3.72
CA MET A 373 12.42 -31.42 2.54
C MET A 373 13.14 -30.12 2.90
N ARG A 374 12.65 -29.37 3.89
CA ARG A 374 13.28 -28.09 4.29
C ARG A 374 14.60 -28.30 5.02
N LEU A 375 14.71 -29.32 5.88
CA LEU A 375 15.97 -29.65 6.54
C LEU A 375 17.03 -30.08 5.54
N ALA A 376 16.68 -30.92 4.57
CA ALA A 376 17.59 -31.33 3.51
C ALA A 376 18.15 -30.13 2.74
N ALA A 377 17.29 -29.18 2.39
CA ALA A 377 17.71 -27.96 1.71
C ALA A 377 18.60 -27.04 2.55
N LEU A 378 18.28 -26.86 3.83
CA LEU A 378 19.05 -25.98 4.72
C LEU A 378 20.39 -26.58 5.16
N LEU A 379 20.48 -27.91 5.23
CA LEU A 379 21.70 -28.64 5.59
C LEU A 379 22.53 -29.05 4.37
N GLY A 380 22.00 -28.90 3.15
CA GLY A 380 22.65 -29.33 1.92
C GLY A 380 22.81 -30.85 1.80
N SER A 381 21.89 -31.62 2.39
CA SER A 381 21.95 -33.09 2.49
C SER A 381 21.03 -33.82 1.53
#